data_AF-A0A292SBJ6-F1
#
_entry.id   AF-A0A292SBJ6-F1
#
_cell.length_a   1.000
_cell.length_b   1.000
_cell.length_c   1.000
_cell.angle_alpha   90.00
_cell.angle_beta   90.00
_cell.angle_gamma   90.00
#
_symmetry.space_group_name_H-M   'P 1'
#
loop_
_entity.id
_entity.type
_entity.pdbx_description
1 polymer ?
#
loop_
_entity_poly.entity_id
_entity_poly.type
_entity_poly.pdbx_seq_one_letter_code
_entity_poly.pdbx_strand_id
1 'polypeptide(L)'
;LASGITYKEAAQMLGVSYNTAKTRIKTLYAKLQVSNRNELILKALNLKLIDSRNIKPKFRKRFLSHEADRQAVLLEPLTAEEIKFLKLASSGTNIKNIIELLSLSGIYHTRVLKASICYKLQAKNITQAVKFARVLEII
;
A
#
# COMPACT_ATOMS: atom_id res chain seq x y z
N LEU A 1 17.06 7.26 10.63
CA LEU A 1 15.60 7.54 10.59
C LEU A 1 14.73 6.28 10.65
N ALA A 2 14.98 5.24 9.84
CA ALA A 2 14.23 3.97 9.92
C ALA A 2 14.35 3.26 11.29
N SER A 3 15.47 3.48 11.99
CA SER A 3 15.73 3.04 13.36
C SER A 3 14.91 3.76 14.44
N GLY A 4 14.09 4.75 14.09
CA GLY A 4 13.24 5.48 15.05
C GLY A 4 13.94 6.62 15.80
N ILE A 5 15.17 6.96 15.44
CA ILE A 5 15.94 8.06 16.07
C ILE A 5 15.31 9.44 15.82
N THR A 6 15.57 10.38 16.73
CA THR A 6 15.16 11.79 16.61
C THR A 6 16.11 12.58 15.70
N TYR A 7 15.72 13.80 15.30
CA TYR A 7 16.62 14.68 14.53
C TYR A 7 17.83 15.14 15.35
N LYS A 8 17.67 15.30 16.67
CA LYS A 8 18.77 15.63 17.58
C LYS A 8 19.77 14.49 17.67
N GLU A 9 19.30 13.26 17.84
CA GLU A 9 20.14 12.06 17.81
C GLU A 9 20.83 11.90 16.45
N ALA A 10 20.12 12.09 15.34
CA ALA A 10 20.72 12.02 14.01
C ALA A 10 21.82 13.08 13.82
N ALA A 11 21.60 14.30 14.33
CA ALA A 11 22.59 15.37 14.28
C ALA A 11 23.85 15.01 15.09
N GLN A 12 23.66 14.48 16.31
CA GLN A 12 24.75 14.03 17.18
C GLN A 12 25.55 12.88 16.55
N MET A 13 24.88 11.87 15.99
CA MET A 13 25.54 10.74 15.32
C MET A 13 26.32 11.16 14.08
N LEU A 14 25.88 12.22 13.39
CA LEU A 14 26.52 12.73 12.17
C LEU A 14 27.55 13.83 12.45
N GLY A 15 27.73 14.25 13.71
CA GLY A 15 28.63 15.35 14.08
C GLY A 15 28.23 16.70 13.49
N VAL A 16 26.94 16.94 13.24
CA VAL A 16 26.43 18.18 12.64
C VAL A 16 25.45 18.90 13.55
N SER A 17 25.20 20.19 13.27
CA SER A 17 24.16 20.93 13.99
C SER A 17 22.76 20.37 13.72
N TYR A 18 21.85 20.56 14.68
CA TYR A 18 20.44 20.19 14.53
C TYR A 18 19.80 20.79 13.27
N ASN A 19 20.07 22.06 12.99
CA ASN A 19 19.55 22.76 11.82
C ASN A 19 20.08 22.14 10.51
N THR A 20 21.36 21.79 10.48
CA THR A 20 21.97 21.10 9.33
C THR A 20 21.32 19.74 9.09
N ALA A 21 21.11 18.95 10.14
CA ALA A 21 20.44 17.65 10.03
C ALA A 21 19.00 17.82 9.51
N LYS A 22 18.25 18.79 10.04
CA LYS A 22 16.88 19.10 9.61
C LYS A 22 16.81 19.48 8.13
N THR A 23 17.72 20.34 7.66
CA THR A 23 17.80 20.75 6.25
C THR A 23 18.13 19.56 5.35
N ARG A 24 19.13 18.74 5.71
CA ARG A 24 19.50 17.53 4.94
C ARG A 24 18.32 16.56 4.81
N ILE A 25 17.54 16.38 5.88
CA ILE A 25 16.35 15.51 5.85
C ILE A 25 15.27 16.09 4.93
N LYS A 26 15.04 17.41 4.95
CA LYS A 26 14.15 18.07 3.99
C LYS A 26 14.61 17.86 2.55
N THR A 27 15.92 17.94 2.29
CA THR A 27 16.47 17.65 0.96
C THR A 27 16.22 16.20 0.56
N LEU A 28 16.30 15.24 1.49
CA LEU A 28 15.95 13.84 1.20
C LEU A 28 14.47 13.68 0.83
N TYR A 29 13.57 14.41 1.52
CA TYR A 29 12.15 14.43 1.17
C TYR A 29 11.93 14.94 -0.27
N ALA A 30 12.58 16.04 -0.64
CA ALA A 30 12.49 16.57 -2.01
C ALA A 30 13.08 15.59 -3.04
N LYS A 31 14.28 15.03 -2.79
CA LYS A 31 14.96 14.09 -3.71
C LYS A 31 14.16 12.82 -3.95
N LEU A 32 13.50 12.31 -2.92
CA LEU A 32 12.66 11.12 -3.02
C LEU A 32 11.21 11.45 -3.36
N GLN A 33 10.86 12.72 -3.56
CA GLN A 33 9.48 13.18 -3.82
C GLN A 33 8.50 12.59 -2.80
N VAL A 34 8.76 12.82 -1.53
CA VAL A 34 7.93 12.39 -0.40
C VAL A 34 7.70 13.56 0.55
N SER A 35 6.59 13.53 1.27
CA SER A 35 6.19 14.64 2.16
C SER A 35 6.40 14.32 3.63
N ASN A 36 6.54 13.04 3.98
CA ASN A 36 6.65 12.61 5.37
C ASN A 36 7.71 11.51 5.58
N ARG A 37 8.07 11.31 6.85
CA ARG A 37 9.05 10.31 7.28
C ARG A 37 8.66 8.88 6.91
N ASN A 38 7.36 8.57 6.91
CA ASN A 38 6.90 7.21 6.63
C ASN A 38 7.06 6.89 5.14
N GLU A 39 6.65 7.80 4.27
CA GLU A 39 6.86 7.73 2.83
C GLU A 39 8.35 7.66 2.49
N LEU A 40 9.19 8.45 3.18
CA LEU A 40 10.65 8.37 3.01
C LEU A 40 11.18 6.96 3.29
N ILE A 41 10.78 6.36 4.41
CA ILE A 41 11.20 5.01 4.79
C ILE A 41 10.67 3.98 3.79
N LEU A 42 9.39 4.08 3.41
CA LEU A 42 8.77 3.19 2.45
C LEU A 42 9.45 3.26 1.08
N LYS A 43 9.70 4.47 0.57
CA LYS A 43 10.35 4.67 -0.73
C LYS A 43 11.81 4.22 -0.71
N ALA A 44 12.52 4.43 0.40
CA ALA A 44 13.88 3.91 0.57
C ALA A 44 13.92 2.37 0.59
N LEU A 45 12.91 1.70 1.16
CA LEU A 45 12.75 0.24 1.08
C LEU A 45 12.39 -0.21 -0.35
N ASN A 46 11.51 0.52 -1.05
CA ASN A 46 11.18 0.24 -2.45
C ASN A 46 12.43 0.27 -3.34
N LEU A 47 13.30 1.26 -3.10
CA LEU A 47 14.55 1.44 -3.84
C LEU A 47 15.71 0.57 -3.34
N LYS A 48 15.47 -0.31 -2.35
CA LYS A 48 16.52 -1.16 -1.72
C LYS A 48 17.72 -0.37 -1.15
N LEU A 49 17.54 0.91 -0.83
CA LEU A 49 18.56 1.74 -0.20
C LEU A 49 18.77 1.38 1.28
N ILE A 50 17.75 0.80 1.90
CA ILE A 50 17.78 0.29 3.26
C ILE A 50 17.14 -1.09 3.32
N ASP A 51 17.64 -1.94 4.21
CA ASP A 51 17.07 -3.25 4.51
C ASP A 51 15.96 -3.15 5.56
N SER A 52 14.94 -4.01 5.47
CA SER A 52 13.87 -4.14 6.46
C SER A 52 14.40 -4.50 7.86
N ARG A 53 15.56 -5.17 7.95
CA ARG A 53 16.28 -5.45 9.20
C ARG A 53 16.66 -4.17 9.96
N ASN A 54 16.96 -3.09 9.24
CA ASN A 54 17.37 -1.79 9.80
C ASN A 54 16.18 -0.97 10.34
N ILE A 55 14.95 -1.42 10.11
CA ILE A 55 13.75 -0.81 10.66
C ILE A 55 13.57 -1.29 12.10
N LYS A 56 13.27 -0.36 13.02
CA LYS A 56 12.95 -0.69 14.41
C LYS A 56 11.80 -1.71 14.46
N PRO A 57 11.90 -2.81 15.24
CA PRO A 57 10.93 -3.93 15.20
C PRO A 57 9.47 -3.50 15.34
N LYS A 58 9.18 -2.52 16.21
CA LYS A 58 7.82 -2.00 16.41
C LYS A 58 7.18 -1.37 15.17
N PHE A 59 7.99 -0.92 14.20
CA PHE A 59 7.50 -0.31 12.96
C PHE A 59 7.56 -1.27 11.77
N ARG A 60 8.22 -2.42 11.88
CA ARG A 60 8.39 -3.38 10.77
C ARG A 60 7.05 -3.81 10.18
N LYS A 61 6.05 -4.13 11.00
CA LYS A 61 4.70 -4.51 10.52
C LYS A 61 4.07 -3.46 9.60
N ARG A 62 4.29 -2.17 9.86
CA ARG A 62 3.72 -1.05 9.08
C ARG A 62 4.33 -0.93 7.67
N PHE A 63 5.59 -1.34 7.51
CA PHE A 63 6.32 -1.21 6.25
C PHE A 63 6.42 -2.53 5.48
N LEU A 64 6.46 -3.67 6.19
CA LEU A 64 6.49 -5.01 5.60
C LEU A 64 5.12 -5.50 5.11
N SER A 65 4.01 -4.97 5.64
CA SER A 65 2.68 -5.25 5.08
C SER A 65 2.58 -4.88 3.59
N HIS A 66 3.37 -3.91 3.15
CA HIS A 66 3.45 -3.48 1.76
C HIS A 66 4.29 -4.39 0.85
N GLU A 67 5.14 -5.28 1.38
CA GLU A 67 5.86 -6.23 0.51
C GLU A 67 4.90 -7.24 -0.11
N ALA A 68 3.88 -7.70 0.64
CA ALA A 68 2.79 -8.49 0.09
C ALA A 68 1.97 -7.72 -0.95
N ASP A 69 1.91 -6.39 -0.87
CA ASP A 69 1.23 -5.53 -1.85
C ASP A 69 2.02 -5.36 -3.16
N ARG A 70 3.33 -5.62 -3.16
CA ARG A 70 4.17 -5.59 -4.38
C ARG A 70 4.11 -6.86 -5.22
N GLN A 71 3.48 -7.90 -4.68
CA GLN A 71 3.27 -9.18 -5.35
C GLN A 71 1.87 -9.27 -5.98
N ALA A 72 1.29 -8.12 -6.35
CA ALA A 72 0.06 -8.09 -7.11
C ALA A 72 0.29 -8.84 -8.44
N VAL A 73 -0.26 -10.05 -8.52
CA VAL A 73 -0.18 -10.93 -9.69
C VAL A 73 -1.60 -11.19 -10.14
N LEU A 74 -1.84 -10.99 -11.43
CA LEU A 74 -3.09 -11.34 -12.07
C LEU A 74 -2.92 -12.72 -12.71
N LEU A 75 -3.57 -13.75 -12.17
CA LEU A 75 -3.53 -15.10 -12.73
C LEU A 75 -4.37 -15.21 -14.00
N GLU A 76 -5.54 -14.55 -14.00
CA GLU A 76 -6.50 -14.60 -15.09
C GLU A 76 -7.12 -13.22 -15.28
N PRO A 77 -7.54 -12.87 -16.52
CA PRO A 77 -8.22 -11.61 -16.76
C PRO A 77 -9.53 -11.51 -15.96
N LEU A 78 -9.76 -10.32 -15.41
CA LEU A 78 -11.01 -9.99 -14.75
C LEU A 78 -12.11 -9.75 -15.81
N THR A 79 -13.32 -10.24 -15.54
CA THR A 79 -14.49 -9.99 -16.39
C THR A 79 -14.98 -8.56 -16.21
N ALA A 80 -15.79 -8.06 -17.15
CA ALA A 80 -16.37 -6.71 -17.06
C ALA A 80 -17.21 -6.52 -15.79
N GLU A 81 -17.90 -7.56 -15.33
CA GLU A 81 -18.68 -7.55 -14.09
C GLU A 81 -17.76 -7.44 -12.85
N GLU A 82 -16.68 -8.22 -12.82
CA GLU A 82 -15.68 -8.18 -11.74
C GLU A 82 -14.99 -6.81 -11.64
N ILE A 83 -14.67 -6.20 -12.79
CA ILE A 83 -14.10 -4.84 -12.83
C ILE A 83 -15.09 -3.80 -12.31
N LYS A 84 -16.36 -3.86 -12.73
CA LYS A 84 -17.39 -2.95 -12.20
C LYS A 84 -17.55 -3.11 -10.68
N PHE A 85 -17.58 -4.35 -10.19
CA PHE A 85 -17.62 -4.64 -8.76
C PHE A 85 -16.43 -4.01 -8.02
N LEU A 86 -15.22 -4.17 -8.55
CA LEU A 86 -14.00 -3.60 -7.97
C LEU A 86 -14.01 -2.07 -7.96
N LYS A 87 -14.52 -1.42 -9.02
CA LYS A 87 -14.66 0.05 -9.07
C LYS A 87 -15.62 0.56 -8.00
N LEU A 88 -16.77 -0.09 -7.82
CA LEU A 88 -17.74 0.25 -6.77
C LEU A 88 -17.19 -0.02 -5.36
N ALA A 89 -16.45 -1.11 -5.19
CA ALA A 89 -15.76 -1.40 -3.92
C ALA A 89 -14.68 -0.35 -3.61
N SER A 90 -13.96 0.12 -4.63
CA SER A 90 -12.93 1.16 -4.54
C SER A 90 -13.50 2.53 -4.15
N SER A 91 -14.74 2.84 -4.57
CA SER A 91 -15.46 4.05 -4.16
C SER A 91 -16.08 3.98 -2.76
N GLY A 92 -15.97 2.85 -2.05
CA GLY A 92 -16.51 2.69 -0.70
C GLY A 92 -18.02 2.41 -0.66
N THR A 93 -18.62 1.97 -1.76
CA THR A 93 -20.05 1.65 -1.84
C THR A 93 -20.39 0.44 -0.97
N ASN A 94 -21.54 0.47 -0.30
CA ASN A 94 -22.02 -0.66 0.52
C ASN A 94 -22.39 -1.85 -0.37
N ILE A 95 -22.13 -3.08 0.11
CA ILE A 95 -22.49 -4.34 -0.57
C ILE A 95 -23.95 -4.37 -1.02
N LYS A 96 -24.90 -3.87 -0.21
CA LYS A 96 -26.33 -3.82 -0.60
C LYS A 96 -26.54 -3.00 -1.87
N ASN A 97 -25.96 -1.79 -1.91
CA ASN A 97 -26.04 -0.92 -3.08
C ASN A 97 -25.28 -1.51 -4.28
N ILE A 98 -24.17 -2.23 -4.06
CA ILE A 98 -23.46 -2.91 -5.14
C ILE A 98 -24.34 -4.00 -5.77
N ILE A 99 -25.07 -4.77 -4.95
CA ILE A 99 -26.02 -5.79 -5.43
C ILE A 99 -27.09 -5.16 -6.31
N GLU A 100 -27.68 -4.05 -5.88
CA GLU A 100 -28.69 -3.32 -6.64
C GLU A 100 -28.12 -2.76 -7.95
N LEU A 101 -26.97 -2.07 -7.90
CA LEU A 101 -26.35 -1.42 -9.07
C LEU A 101 -25.88 -2.41 -10.12
N LEU A 102 -25.44 -3.61 -9.71
CA LEU A 102 -25.03 -4.66 -10.63
C LEU A 102 -26.18 -5.62 -10.97
N SER A 103 -27.38 -5.40 -10.42
CA SER A 103 -28.55 -6.28 -10.58
C SER A 103 -28.22 -7.75 -10.27
N LEU A 104 -27.45 -7.99 -9.21
CA LEU A 104 -27.02 -9.34 -8.84
C LEU A 104 -28.21 -10.10 -8.25
N SER A 105 -28.29 -11.40 -8.56
CA SER A 105 -29.32 -12.32 -8.04
C SER A 105 -29.34 -12.45 -6.51
N GLY A 106 -28.36 -11.89 -5.79
CA GLY A 106 -28.37 -11.76 -4.33
C GLY A 106 -26.98 -11.87 -3.69
N ILE A 107 -26.98 -12.14 -2.38
CA ILE A 107 -25.77 -12.20 -1.54
C ILE A 107 -24.84 -13.34 -1.98
N TYR A 108 -25.39 -14.48 -2.41
CA TYR A 108 -24.59 -15.62 -2.87
C TYR A 108 -23.81 -15.31 -4.14
N HIS A 109 -24.43 -14.64 -5.12
CA HIS A 109 -23.75 -14.19 -6.33
C HIS A 109 -22.58 -13.27 -5.97
N THR A 110 -22.82 -12.30 -5.08
CA THR A 110 -21.76 -11.40 -4.59
C THR A 110 -20.59 -12.15 -3.93
N ARG A 111 -20.89 -13.23 -3.19
CA ARG A 111 -19.87 -14.04 -2.54
C ARG A 111 -19.00 -14.79 -3.55
N VAL A 112 -19.61 -15.31 -4.62
CA VAL A 112 -18.89 -15.96 -5.73
C VAL A 112 -18.02 -14.94 -6.46
N LEU A 113 -18.56 -13.77 -6.81
CA LEU A 113 -17.80 -12.67 -7.43
C LEU A 113 -16.58 -12.27 -6.58
N LYS A 114 -16.77 -12.05 -5.28
CA LYS A 114 -15.66 -11.72 -4.37
C LYS A 114 -14.60 -12.82 -4.31
N ALA A 115 -15.02 -14.09 -4.26
CA ALA A 115 -14.10 -15.21 -4.25
C ALA A 115 -13.30 -15.30 -5.56
N SER A 116 -13.97 -15.15 -6.71
CA SER A 116 -13.33 -15.13 -8.02
C SER A 116 -12.30 -14.00 -8.13
N ILE A 117 -12.69 -12.77 -7.79
CA ILE A 117 -11.80 -11.60 -7.80
C ILE A 117 -10.58 -11.82 -6.92
N CYS A 118 -10.78 -12.35 -5.70
CA CYS A 118 -9.69 -12.61 -4.76
C CYS A 118 -8.75 -13.69 -5.30
N TYR A 119 -9.27 -14.75 -5.91
CA TYR A 119 -8.47 -15.79 -6.54
C TYR A 119 -7.62 -15.25 -7.69
N LYS A 120 -8.24 -14.51 -8.62
CA LYS A 120 -7.58 -13.96 -9.82
C LYS A 120 -6.47 -12.98 -9.47
N LEU A 121 -6.68 -12.16 -8.44
CA LEU A 121 -5.69 -11.19 -7.96
C LEU A 121 -4.76 -11.76 -6.88
N GLN A 122 -4.88 -13.02 -6.48
CA GLN A 122 -4.11 -13.58 -5.36
C GLN A 122 -4.24 -12.78 -4.05
N ALA A 123 -5.42 -12.22 -3.81
CA ALA A 123 -5.74 -11.40 -2.65
C ALA A 123 -6.48 -12.21 -1.57
N LYS A 124 -6.22 -11.90 -0.29
CA LYS A 124 -6.87 -12.56 0.85
C LYS A 124 -8.30 -12.04 1.10
N ASN A 125 -8.59 -10.83 0.66
CA ASN A 125 -9.88 -10.19 0.83
C ASN A 125 -10.08 -9.09 -0.24
N ILE A 126 -11.31 -8.59 -0.34
CA ILE A 126 -11.67 -7.60 -1.36
C ILE A 126 -10.91 -6.28 -1.21
N THR A 127 -10.58 -5.87 0.02
CA THR A 127 -9.81 -4.64 0.27
C THR A 127 -8.40 -4.78 -0.30
N GLN A 128 -7.77 -5.93 -0.12
CA GLN A 128 -6.47 -6.24 -0.72
C GLN A 128 -6.59 -6.36 -2.24
N ALA A 129 -7.66 -6.98 -2.76
CA ALA A 129 -7.91 -7.07 -4.19
C ALA A 129 -8.02 -5.67 -4.84
N VAL A 130 -8.74 -4.73 -4.20
CA VAL A 130 -8.82 -3.34 -4.66
C VAL A 130 -7.44 -2.68 -4.68
N LYS A 131 -6.61 -2.88 -3.64
CA LYS A 131 -5.23 -2.36 -3.64
C LYS A 131 -4.42 -2.92 -4.79
N PHE A 132 -4.48 -4.23 -5.03
CA PHE A 132 -3.72 -4.88 -6.08
C PHE A 132 -4.18 -4.45 -7.46
N ALA A 133 -5.49 -4.31 -7.67
CA ALA A 133 -6.06 -3.84 -8.92
C ALA A 133 -5.63 -2.39 -9.24
N ARG A 134 -5.48 -1.52 -8.23
CA ARG A 134 -4.90 -0.17 -8.41
C ARG A 134 -3.41 -0.21 -8.77
N VAL A 135 -2.64 -1.09 -8.14
CA VAL A 135 -1.20 -1.28 -8.44
C VAL A 135 -1.00 -1.79 -9.86
N LEU A 136 -1.91 -2.63 -10.35
CA LEU A 136 -1.91 -3.17 -11.71
C LEU A 136 -2.59 -2.25 -12.74
N GLU A 137 -3.02 -1.04 -12.34
CA GLU A 137 -3.70 -0.06 -13.21
C GLU A 137 -4.98 -0.59 -13.90
N ILE A 138 -5.66 -1.55 -13.26
CA ILE A 138 -6.93 -2.12 -13.76
C ILE A 138 -8.13 -1.22 -13.42
N ILE A 139 -8.07 -0.53 -12.27
CA ILE A 139 -9.12 0.36 -11.74
C ILE A 139 -8.56 1.67 -11.21
#